data_AF-A0A6L5GG04-F1
#
_entry.id   AF-A0A6L5GG04-F1
#
_cell.length_a   1.000
_cell.length_b   1.000
_cell.length_c   1.000
_cell.angle_alpha   90.00
_cell.angle_beta   90.00
_cell.angle_gamma   90.00
#
_symmetry.space_group_name_H-M   'P 1'
#
loop_
_entity.id
_entity.type
_entity.pdbx_description
1 polymer ?
#
loop_
_entity_poly.entity_id
_entity_poly.type
_entity_poly.pdbx_seq_one_letter_code
_entity_poly.pdbx_strand_id
1 'polypeptide(L)'
;MIERLHVQGVRHHSPACARLVAERIEELRPAAVLIEGPADFNDRLDELALEHELPVAIYSYASTDSSVRRSWTPMCDYSPEWTALTEGRRIGAQVRFIDLPAWHDAFDGIENRYSDAERRYTEATDRLCAAFNADNQDALWDHLVENADSDRLAERLDRYFDLVRGEADANGADTAREAHMAQWIRAALAEHEGPVLVVCGGFHAPALRRLAAEGDAAAPEVPRPPEGTEVGGFLVPYSFKRLDSFAGYQSGMPSPEYYQRLWEDGPAAAAGALMERITTRLRGKGLHVSTSDLIGARSLTDGLARLRGHRVPGRTDLLDGLASALISDDLEAPLPWTRRGTLTAGTHPVVVEMTAALTGERVGRLHPDTPAPPLVADAQAEMERLGLDKDGTLRLDLARPADLERSRVLHSLRLLSIPGVRRDDGPSAGADVTAEEHWTLRPNDDRLPALIEAGALGATLGDAAQTVLEHRLDRDGALEALAAILFDAALCGRAHLTDRLGAAVEAAVADSSDLAAVGQALAVALALWRHDHLFGTAGSDLYGSVVTACCDRILWLAEGLHAPPGPAEPGRLHALVALRDAVRHAPGLAPSSGTVTAAADRIAVDPQAPPDLRGAALGLAWA
;
A
#
# COMPACT_ATOMS: atom_id res chain seq x y z
N MET A 1 -1.24 43.13 10.16
CA MET A 1 -0.63 41.78 9.97
C MET A 1 -1.63 40.85 9.31
N ILE A 2 -2.82 40.62 9.88
CA ILE A 2 -3.82 39.70 9.31
C ILE A 2 -4.35 40.10 7.93
N GLU A 3 -4.39 41.40 7.60
CA GLU A 3 -4.80 41.89 6.26
C GLU A 3 -3.87 41.42 5.12
N ARG A 4 -2.66 40.95 5.45
CA ARG A 4 -1.69 40.38 4.50
C ARG A 4 -1.81 38.86 4.35
N LEU A 5 -2.67 38.22 5.14
CA LEU A 5 -2.89 36.78 5.09
C LEU A 5 -3.93 36.44 4.03
N HIS A 6 -3.53 35.61 3.08
CA HIS A 6 -4.40 35.03 2.08
C HIS A 6 -4.43 33.52 2.27
N VAL A 7 -5.58 32.96 2.62
CA VAL A 7 -5.76 31.50 2.70
C VAL A 7 -6.55 31.04 1.49
N GLN A 8 -6.03 30.06 0.76
CA GLN A 8 -6.70 29.37 -0.34
C GLN A 8 -6.97 27.93 0.09
N GLY A 9 -8.23 27.64 0.42
CA GLY A 9 -8.69 26.27 0.57
C GLY A 9 -8.76 25.57 -0.80
N VAL A 10 -8.23 24.37 -0.91
CA VAL A 10 -8.20 23.59 -2.15
C VAL A 10 -8.73 22.19 -1.92
N ARG A 11 -9.10 21.52 -3.02
CA ARG A 11 -9.13 20.07 -3.05
C ARG A 11 -7.83 19.59 -3.68
N HIS A 12 -7.17 18.64 -3.03
CA HIS A 12 -5.95 18.02 -3.55
C HIS A 12 -6.23 17.41 -4.93
N HIS A 13 -5.26 17.54 -5.84
CA HIS A 13 -5.36 17.05 -7.23
C HIS A 13 -6.53 17.65 -8.05
N SER A 14 -6.95 18.89 -7.77
CA SER A 14 -7.95 19.61 -8.57
C SER A 14 -7.26 20.54 -9.59
N PRO A 15 -7.45 20.33 -10.92
CA PRO A 15 -6.96 21.23 -11.96
C PRO A 15 -7.46 22.67 -11.79
N ALA A 16 -8.74 22.87 -11.45
CA ALA A 16 -9.28 24.21 -11.21
C ALA A 16 -8.61 24.90 -10.00
N CYS A 17 -8.40 24.18 -8.88
CA CYS A 17 -7.69 24.73 -7.73
C CYS A 17 -6.22 25.04 -8.06
N ALA A 18 -5.54 24.19 -8.83
CA ALA A 18 -4.15 24.41 -9.24
C ALA A 18 -4.01 25.69 -10.08
N ARG A 19 -4.90 25.90 -11.07
CA ARG A 19 -4.93 27.16 -11.85
C ARG A 19 -5.17 28.38 -10.96
N LEU A 20 -6.15 28.30 -10.06
CA LEU A 20 -6.45 29.39 -9.12
C LEU A 20 -5.26 29.73 -8.23
N VAL A 21 -4.50 28.73 -7.79
CA VAL A 21 -3.28 28.94 -6.99
C VAL A 21 -2.20 29.64 -7.81
N ALA A 22 -1.96 29.22 -9.06
CA ALA A 22 -1.04 29.92 -9.96
C ALA A 22 -1.43 31.38 -10.18
N GLU A 23 -2.72 31.64 -10.50
CA GLU A 23 -3.28 32.97 -10.68
C GLU A 23 -3.08 33.83 -9.42
N ARG A 24 -3.39 33.29 -8.24
CA ARG A 24 -3.19 34.00 -6.97
C ARG A 24 -1.72 34.34 -6.71
N ILE A 25 -0.79 33.44 -7.01
CA ILE A 25 0.65 33.70 -6.83
C ILE A 25 1.11 34.79 -7.80
N GLU A 26 0.64 34.77 -9.04
CA GLU A 26 0.95 35.79 -10.04
C GLU A 26 0.41 37.17 -9.65
N GLU A 27 -0.84 37.23 -9.18
CA GLU A 27 -1.50 38.48 -8.77
C GLU A 27 -0.97 39.05 -7.46
N LEU A 28 -0.86 38.22 -6.42
CA LEU A 28 -0.50 38.66 -5.07
C LEU A 28 1.00 38.91 -4.93
N ARG A 29 1.84 38.21 -5.72
CA ARG A 29 3.31 38.22 -5.59
C ARG A 29 3.74 38.04 -4.12
N PRO A 30 3.31 36.97 -3.44
CA PRO A 30 3.50 36.82 -2.00
C PRO A 30 4.98 36.75 -1.63
N ALA A 31 5.31 37.27 -0.44
CA ALA A 31 6.64 37.13 0.16
C ALA A 31 6.88 35.69 0.65
N ALA A 32 5.82 34.99 1.09
CA ALA A 32 5.87 33.60 1.50
C ALA A 32 4.65 32.81 0.98
N VAL A 33 4.90 31.57 0.56
CA VAL A 33 3.90 30.57 0.18
C VAL A 33 4.01 29.39 1.13
N LEU A 34 2.99 29.22 1.96
CA LEU A 34 2.89 28.18 2.98
C LEU A 34 1.95 27.08 2.49
N ILE A 35 2.38 25.83 2.56
CA ILE A 35 1.71 24.71 1.91
C ILE A 35 1.41 23.62 2.94
N GLU A 36 0.20 23.06 2.92
CA GLU A 36 -0.11 21.86 3.69
C GLU A 36 0.72 20.68 3.17
N GLY A 37 1.72 20.30 3.97
CA GLY A 37 2.65 19.23 3.67
C GLY A 37 3.56 18.93 4.87
N PRO A 38 4.37 17.88 4.78
CA PRO A 38 5.21 17.41 5.89
C PRO A 38 6.32 18.41 6.24
N ALA A 39 6.21 19.07 7.41
CA ALA A 39 7.22 20.06 7.83
C ALA A 39 8.63 19.48 8.04
N ASP A 40 8.74 18.17 8.28
CA ASP A 40 10.00 17.42 8.37
C ASP A 40 10.72 17.25 7.01
N PHE A 41 10.08 17.59 5.90
CA PHE A 41 10.71 17.62 4.57
C PHE A 41 11.23 19.00 4.16
N ASN A 42 11.07 20.04 4.99
CA ASN A 42 11.42 21.42 4.64
C ASN A 42 12.89 21.62 4.26
N ASP A 43 13.82 20.94 4.92
CA ASP A 43 15.26 21.05 4.65
C ASP A 43 15.67 20.40 3.32
N ARG A 44 14.72 19.69 2.68
CA ARG A 44 14.91 18.90 1.45
C ARG A 44 14.00 19.35 0.32
N LEU A 45 13.36 20.52 0.43
CA LEU A 45 12.48 21.04 -0.62
C LEU A 45 13.16 21.22 -1.97
N ASP A 46 14.49 21.38 -2.01
CA ASP A 46 15.24 21.48 -3.26
C ASP A 46 15.24 20.17 -4.04
N GLU A 47 15.01 19.03 -3.40
CA GLU A 47 14.81 17.75 -4.10
C GLU A 47 13.57 17.81 -4.99
N LEU A 48 12.47 18.42 -4.52
CA LEU A 48 11.24 18.59 -5.31
C LEU A 48 11.39 19.59 -6.47
N ALA A 49 12.45 20.42 -6.45
CA ALA A 49 12.72 21.39 -7.51
C ALA A 49 13.49 20.80 -8.70
N LEU A 50 13.91 19.53 -8.62
CA LEU A 50 14.51 18.81 -9.73
C LEU A 50 13.49 18.55 -10.84
N GLU A 51 13.97 18.34 -12.07
CA GLU A 51 13.12 18.09 -13.25
C GLU A 51 12.58 16.64 -13.26
N HIS A 52 11.62 16.36 -12.37
CA HIS A 52 10.91 15.08 -12.31
C HIS A 52 9.85 14.95 -13.42
N GLU A 53 9.55 13.72 -13.82
CA GLU A 53 8.31 13.40 -14.54
C GLU A 53 7.23 13.06 -13.50
N LEU A 54 6.10 13.77 -13.48
CA LEU A 54 5.02 13.54 -12.51
C LEU A 54 4.09 12.37 -12.93
N PRO A 55 3.45 11.67 -11.97
CA PRO A 55 3.38 11.99 -10.54
C PRO A 55 4.51 11.41 -9.68
N VAL A 56 4.84 12.11 -8.60
CA VAL A 56 5.77 11.67 -7.55
C VAL A 56 5.09 11.82 -6.19
N ALA A 57 5.61 11.18 -5.15
CA ALA A 57 5.13 11.38 -3.79
C ALA A 57 6.30 11.58 -2.83
N ILE A 58 6.08 12.33 -1.75
CA ILE A 58 6.92 12.23 -0.56
C ILE A 58 6.44 11.00 0.21
N TYR A 59 7.25 9.95 0.21
CA TYR A 59 7.07 8.80 1.08
C TYR A 59 7.72 9.12 2.42
N SER A 60 6.99 8.95 3.51
CA SER A 60 7.49 9.13 4.88
C SER A 60 7.20 7.89 5.71
N TYR A 61 8.09 7.56 6.63
CA TYR A 61 7.94 6.43 7.52
C TYR A 61 8.30 6.76 8.96
N ALA A 62 7.70 5.99 9.87
CA ALA A 62 8.08 5.90 11.27
C ALA A 62 8.19 4.41 11.62
N SER A 63 9.39 3.95 11.92
CA SER A 63 9.69 2.58 12.30
C SER A 63 9.94 2.48 13.80
N THR A 64 9.27 1.53 14.43
CA THR A 64 9.55 1.05 15.78
C THR A 64 9.97 -0.42 15.71
N ASP A 65 10.37 -1.02 16.83
CA ASP A 65 10.76 -2.44 16.87
C ASP A 65 9.66 -3.40 16.40
N SER A 66 8.39 -2.99 16.44
CA SER A 66 7.24 -3.86 16.17
C SER A 66 6.37 -3.43 14.99
N SER A 67 6.59 -2.24 14.42
CA SER A 67 5.72 -1.71 13.37
C SER A 67 6.39 -0.62 12.53
N VAL A 68 5.95 -0.51 11.28
CA VAL A 68 6.29 0.62 10.41
C VAL A 68 5.01 1.35 10.01
N ARG A 69 4.86 2.60 10.44
CA ARG A 69 3.84 3.52 9.94
C ARG A 69 4.36 4.16 8.66
N ARG A 70 3.48 4.32 7.66
CA ARG A 70 3.81 4.89 6.35
C ARG A 70 2.81 5.96 5.99
N SER A 71 3.27 7.02 5.36
CA SER A 71 2.44 8.08 4.83
C SER A 71 2.97 8.54 3.48
N TRP A 72 2.08 8.77 2.54
CA TRP A 72 2.42 9.35 1.25
C TRP A 72 1.75 10.71 1.08
N THR A 73 2.52 11.66 0.54
CA THR A 73 2.06 12.97 0.10
C THR A 73 2.19 13.02 -1.43
N PRO A 74 1.23 12.45 -2.18
CA PRO A 74 1.32 12.36 -3.63
C PRO A 74 1.10 13.73 -4.30
N MET A 75 1.77 13.95 -5.43
CA MET A 75 1.70 15.17 -6.22
C MET A 75 1.76 14.85 -7.72
N CYS A 76 0.97 15.56 -8.51
CA CYS A 76 0.90 15.49 -9.97
C CYS A 76 0.85 16.90 -10.57
N ASP A 77 0.88 17.01 -11.91
CA ASP A 77 0.93 18.30 -12.63
C ASP A 77 -0.16 19.28 -12.17
N TYR A 78 -1.33 18.75 -11.85
CA TYR A 78 -2.52 19.51 -11.45
C TYR A 78 -2.78 19.47 -9.94
N SER A 79 -1.75 19.19 -9.14
CA SER A 79 -1.83 19.32 -7.67
C SER A 79 -1.60 20.77 -7.26
N PRO A 80 -2.55 21.41 -6.56
CA PRO A 80 -2.40 22.79 -6.08
C PRO A 80 -1.12 23.03 -5.27
N GLU A 81 -0.68 22.02 -4.52
CA GLU A 81 0.52 22.03 -3.70
C GLU A 81 1.78 22.05 -4.57
N TRP A 82 1.79 21.27 -5.65
CA TRP A 82 2.88 21.29 -6.63
C TRP A 82 2.95 22.64 -7.36
N THR A 83 1.80 23.19 -7.76
CA THR A 83 1.74 24.55 -8.33
C THR A 83 2.24 25.60 -7.33
N ALA A 84 1.85 25.51 -6.06
CA ALA A 84 2.30 26.43 -5.03
C ALA A 84 3.82 26.37 -4.80
N LEU A 85 4.39 25.16 -4.80
CA LEU A 85 5.83 24.92 -4.71
C LEU A 85 6.58 25.58 -5.87
N THR A 86 6.17 25.27 -7.09
CA THR A 86 6.84 25.67 -8.33
C THR A 86 6.69 27.16 -8.61
N GLU A 87 5.47 27.68 -8.59
CA GLU A 87 5.20 29.10 -8.85
C GLU A 87 5.71 30.01 -7.74
N GLY A 88 5.60 29.59 -6.48
CA GLY A 88 6.17 30.32 -5.33
C GLY A 88 7.68 30.49 -5.46
N ARG A 89 8.40 29.41 -5.79
CA ARG A 89 9.85 29.45 -6.07
C ARG A 89 10.17 30.32 -7.28
N ARG A 90 9.42 30.20 -8.37
CA ARG A 90 9.62 30.97 -9.60
C ARG A 90 9.59 32.48 -9.35
N ILE A 91 8.72 32.95 -8.46
CA ILE A 91 8.63 34.38 -8.13
C ILE A 91 9.60 34.83 -7.04
N GLY A 92 10.36 33.91 -6.44
CA GLY A 92 11.31 34.17 -5.35
C GLY A 92 10.68 34.24 -3.96
N ALA A 93 9.47 33.71 -3.76
CA ALA A 93 8.84 33.65 -2.44
C ALA A 93 9.52 32.61 -1.54
N GLN A 94 9.47 32.81 -0.22
CA GLN A 94 9.84 31.75 0.73
C GLN A 94 8.76 30.67 0.70
N VAL A 95 9.11 29.47 0.27
CA VAL A 95 8.19 28.34 0.20
C VAL A 95 8.43 27.38 1.37
N ARG A 96 7.37 26.94 2.05
CA ARG A 96 7.47 26.08 3.23
C ARG A 96 6.27 25.14 3.39
N PHE A 97 6.52 23.91 3.79
CA PHE A 97 5.51 23.00 4.34
C PHE A 97 5.21 23.32 5.81
N ILE A 98 3.94 23.46 6.16
CA ILE A 98 3.52 23.98 7.47
C ILE A 98 2.70 23.02 8.32
N ASP A 99 2.45 21.80 7.85
CA ASP A 99 1.67 20.81 8.59
C ASP A 99 2.59 19.88 9.40
N LEU A 100 2.01 19.15 10.36
CA LEU A 100 2.76 18.25 11.24
C LEU A 100 3.57 17.22 10.44
N PRO A 101 4.72 16.78 10.98
CA PRO A 101 5.51 15.71 10.40
C PRO A 101 4.69 14.46 10.10
N ALA A 102 5.03 13.76 9.02
CA ALA A 102 4.24 12.62 8.56
C ALA A 102 4.25 11.41 9.51
N TRP A 103 5.23 11.33 10.41
CA TRP A 103 5.30 10.32 11.46
C TRP A 103 4.42 10.64 12.69
N HIS A 104 3.92 11.88 12.83
CA HIS A 104 3.16 12.31 14.00
C HIS A 104 1.87 11.48 14.18
N ASP A 105 1.47 11.21 15.43
CA ASP A 105 0.26 10.42 15.75
C ASP A 105 -1.06 11.01 15.25
N ALA A 106 -1.02 12.26 14.76
CA ALA A 106 -2.17 12.88 14.09
C ALA A 106 -2.48 12.21 12.74
N PHE A 107 -1.51 11.48 12.18
CA PHE A 107 -1.66 10.68 10.96
C PHE A 107 -1.78 9.18 11.24
N ASP A 108 -2.04 8.77 12.48
CA ASP A 108 -2.22 7.36 12.78
C ASP A 108 -3.43 6.78 12.03
N GLY A 109 -3.22 5.68 11.32
CA GLY A 109 -4.22 5.08 10.42
C GLY A 109 -4.48 5.85 9.12
N ILE A 110 -3.72 6.92 8.83
CA ILE A 110 -3.81 7.72 7.60
C ILE A 110 -2.59 7.43 6.71
N GLU A 111 -2.76 6.55 5.74
CA GLU A 111 -1.69 6.27 4.76
C GLU A 111 -1.57 7.38 3.71
N ASN A 112 -2.68 7.95 3.26
CA ASN A 112 -2.67 9.07 2.32
C ASN A 112 -2.92 10.38 3.05
N ARG A 113 -1.93 11.29 3.11
CA ARG A 113 -2.08 12.58 3.80
C ARG A 113 -3.28 13.39 3.29
N TYR A 114 -3.58 13.26 2.01
CA TYR A 114 -4.63 14.02 1.34
C TYR A 114 -5.98 13.29 1.30
N SER A 115 -6.16 12.24 2.13
CA SER A 115 -7.43 11.54 2.22
C SER A 115 -8.48 12.33 3.01
N ASP A 116 -9.59 12.70 2.35
CA ASP A 116 -10.78 13.24 3.01
C ASP A 116 -11.47 12.14 3.85
N ALA A 117 -11.14 12.02 5.15
CA ALA A 117 -11.71 11.01 6.03
C ALA A 117 -12.34 11.61 7.29
N GLU A 118 -13.38 12.44 7.13
CA GLU A 118 -14.25 12.83 8.24
C GLU A 118 -15.71 12.44 7.97
N ARG A 119 -16.36 11.80 8.95
CA ARG A 119 -17.80 11.45 8.89
C ARG A 119 -18.70 12.67 8.65
N ARG A 120 -18.29 13.84 9.15
CA ARG A 120 -19.04 15.11 9.00
C ARG A 120 -18.85 15.75 7.63
N TYR A 121 -17.64 15.62 7.07
CA TYR A 121 -17.39 15.97 5.68
C TYR A 121 -18.36 15.21 4.77
N THR A 122 -18.54 13.90 5.00
CA THR A 122 -19.54 13.08 4.29
C THR A 122 -20.95 13.63 4.44
N GLU A 123 -21.44 13.90 5.66
CA GLU A 123 -22.80 14.43 5.88
C GLU A 123 -23.06 15.77 5.17
N ALA A 124 -22.10 16.70 5.18
CA ALA A 124 -22.25 17.97 4.49
C ALA A 124 -22.26 17.79 2.97
N THR A 125 -21.35 16.95 2.44
CA THR A 125 -21.30 16.65 1.01
C THR A 125 -22.54 15.90 0.54
N ASP A 126 -23.12 15.00 1.33
CA ASP A 126 -24.34 14.27 0.99
C ASP A 126 -25.53 15.22 0.85
N ARG A 127 -25.64 16.21 1.74
CA ARG A 127 -26.69 17.25 1.64
C ARG A 127 -26.52 18.10 0.39
N LEU A 128 -25.28 18.45 0.05
CA LEU A 128 -24.98 19.18 -1.18
C LEU A 128 -25.28 18.33 -2.42
N CYS A 129 -24.89 17.05 -2.43
CA CYS A 129 -25.23 16.11 -3.50
C CYS A 129 -26.74 16.04 -3.71
N ALA A 130 -27.53 15.91 -2.64
CA ALA A 130 -28.99 15.93 -2.72
C ALA A 130 -29.55 17.27 -3.24
N ALA A 131 -28.97 18.40 -2.81
CA ALA A 131 -29.42 19.73 -3.25
C ALA A 131 -29.12 20.02 -4.72
N PHE A 132 -27.99 19.50 -5.23
CA PHE A 132 -27.55 19.67 -6.61
C PHE A 132 -27.95 18.50 -7.53
N ASN A 133 -28.63 17.48 -7.01
CA ASN A 133 -28.94 16.21 -7.70
C ASN A 133 -27.68 15.56 -8.31
N ALA A 134 -26.58 15.56 -7.56
CA ALA A 134 -25.34 14.87 -7.92
C ALA A 134 -25.27 13.50 -7.25
N ASP A 135 -24.79 12.48 -7.98
CA ASP A 135 -24.75 11.10 -7.49
C ASP A 135 -23.78 10.91 -6.32
N ASN A 136 -22.68 11.67 -6.30
CA ASN A 136 -21.66 11.63 -5.25
C ASN A 136 -20.83 12.92 -5.22
N GLN A 137 -19.96 13.01 -4.23
CA GLN A 137 -19.06 14.15 -4.02
C GLN A 137 -18.18 14.47 -5.23
N ASP A 138 -17.69 13.45 -5.95
CA ASP A 138 -16.82 13.69 -7.12
C ASP A 138 -17.60 14.31 -8.27
N ALA A 139 -18.82 13.82 -8.52
CA ALA A 139 -19.72 14.41 -9.51
C ALA A 139 -20.15 15.84 -9.12
N LEU A 140 -20.42 16.06 -7.82
CA LEU A 140 -20.72 17.39 -7.29
C LEU A 140 -19.54 18.35 -7.48
N TRP A 141 -18.31 17.88 -7.20
CA TRP A 141 -17.10 18.68 -7.38
C TRP A 141 -16.86 19.02 -8.85
N ASP A 142 -17.00 18.03 -9.74
CA ASP A 142 -16.90 18.26 -11.18
C ASP A 142 -17.90 19.33 -11.65
N HIS A 143 -19.13 19.29 -11.14
CA HIS A 143 -20.17 20.27 -11.44
C HIS A 143 -19.85 21.67 -10.92
N LEU A 144 -19.49 21.80 -9.65
CA LEU A 144 -19.32 23.10 -8.97
C LEU A 144 -17.99 23.79 -9.27
N VAL A 145 -16.96 23.01 -9.58
CA VAL A 145 -15.57 23.49 -9.61
C VAL A 145 -14.93 23.25 -10.97
N GLU A 146 -14.85 21.99 -11.43
CA GLU A 146 -14.00 21.64 -12.58
C GLU A 146 -14.60 22.03 -13.93
N ASN A 147 -15.92 21.90 -14.07
CA ASN A 147 -16.66 22.23 -15.30
C ASN A 147 -17.31 23.62 -15.25
N ALA A 148 -17.26 24.26 -14.09
CA ALA A 148 -17.87 25.57 -13.88
C ALA A 148 -16.97 26.69 -14.39
N ASP A 149 -17.55 27.89 -14.54
CA ASP A 149 -16.76 29.08 -14.85
C ASP A 149 -15.79 29.39 -13.70
N SER A 150 -14.57 29.79 -14.07
CA SER A 150 -13.52 30.26 -13.15
C SER A 150 -13.89 31.59 -12.49
N ASP A 151 -14.86 32.33 -13.05
CA ASP A 151 -15.40 33.53 -12.45
C ASP A 151 -15.84 33.29 -10.98
N ARG A 152 -15.19 34.03 -10.07
CA ARG A 152 -15.42 33.97 -8.61
C ARG A 152 -15.21 32.56 -8.03
N LEU A 153 -14.36 31.72 -8.64
CA LEU A 153 -14.07 30.38 -8.15
C LEU A 153 -13.55 30.41 -6.70
N ALA A 154 -12.66 31.34 -6.37
CA ALA A 154 -12.17 31.54 -5.00
C ALA A 154 -13.31 31.70 -3.99
N GLU A 155 -14.27 32.58 -4.26
CA GLU A 155 -15.41 32.82 -3.36
C GLU A 155 -16.31 31.59 -3.24
N ARG A 156 -16.45 30.83 -4.34
CA ARG A 156 -17.23 29.59 -4.37
C ARG A 156 -16.58 28.52 -3.51
N LEU A 157 -15.26 28.36 -3.61
CA LEU A 157 -14.48 27.44 -2.77
C LEU A 157 -14.57 27.84 -1.30
N ASP A 158 -14.44 29.13 -0.98
CA ASP A 158 -14.57 29.61 0.40
C ASP A 158 -15.94 29.25 0.99
N ARG A 159 -17.04 29.51 0.25
CA ARG A 159 -18.39 29.12 0.68
C ARG A 159 -18.55 27.61 0.79
N TYR A 160 -18.01 26.84 -0.16
CA TYR A 160 -18.08 25.39 -0.14
C TYR A 160 -17.40 24.83 1.11
N PHE A 161 -16.19 25.29 1.41
CA PHE A 161 -15.44 24.80 2.56
C PHE A 161 -15.96 25.32 3.90
N ASP A 162 -16.50 26.54 3.96
CA ASP A 162 -17.24 27.02 5.14
C ASP A 162 -18.46 26.12 5.44
N LEU A 163 -19.21 25.70 4.41
CA LEU A 163 -20.35 24.80 4.55
C LEU A 163 -19.93 23.39 4.98
N VAL A 164 -18.86 22.86 4.38
CA VAL A 164 -18.33 21.53 4.70
C VAL A 164 -17.77 21.50 6.13
N ARG A 165 -17.09 22.58 6.57
CA ARG A 165 -16.55 22.70 7.92
C ARG A 165 -17.66 22.85 8.96
N GLY A 166 -18.65 23.70 8.69
CA GLY A 166 -19.76 23.99 9.60
C GLY A 166 -19.33 24.58 10.95
N GLU A 167 -20.18 24.43 11.97
CA GLU A 167 -19.95 24.94 13.35
C GLU A 167 -19.28 23.93 14.29
N ALA A 168 -18.88 22.75 13.80
CA ALA A 168 -18.43 21.65 14.66
C ALA A 168 -16.92 21.67 14.91
N ASP A 169 -16.50 21.31 16.14
CA ASP A 169 -15.09 21.16 16.50
C ASP A 169 -14.41 20.05 15.69
N ALA A 170 -13.20 20.29 15.18
CA ALA A 170 -12.38 19.26 14.54
C ALA A 170 -12.12 18.08 15.50
N ASN A 171 -11.79 16.91 14.96
CA ASN A 171 -11.26 15.86 15.81
C ASN A 171 -9.90 16.29 16.44
N GLY A 172 -9.41 15.52 17.43
CA GLY A 172 -8.18 15.87 18.15
C GLY A 172 -6.93 15.95 17.26
N ALA A 173 -6.86 15.13 16.20
CA ALA A 173 -5.75 15.11 15.25
C ALA A 173 -5.74 16.37 14.37
N ASP A 174 -6.88 16.72 13.78
CA ASP A 174 -7.00 17.92 12.94
C ASP A 174 -6.82 19.21 13.75
N THR A 175 -7.24 19.21 15.03
CA THR A 175 -6.99 20.35 15.93
C THR A 175 -5.49 20.58 16.14
N ALA A 176 -4.70 19.51 16.31
CA ALA A 176 -3.25 19.61 16.46
C ALA A 176 -2.57 20.10 15.17
N ARG A 177 -3.02 19.60 14.01
CA ARG A 177 -2.56 20.04 12.68
C ARG A 177 -2.85 21.52 12.45
N GLU A 178 -4.10 21.94 12.67
CA GLU A 178 -4.55 23.33 12.52
C GLU A 178 -3.79 24.29 13.44
N ALA A 179 -3.52 23.90 14.70
CA ALA A 179 -2.75 24.71 15.63
C ALA A 179 -1.29 24.89 15.19
N HIS A 180 -0.65 23.82 14.70
CA HIS A 180 0.73 23.84 14.19
C HIS A 180 0.84 24.72 12.93
N MET A 181 -0.05 24.50 11.96
CA MET A 181 -0.13 25.32 10.75
C MET A 181 -0.37 26.80 11.06
N ALA A 182 -1.28 27.11 11.99
CA ALA A 182 -1.55 28.49 12.39
C ALA A 182 -0.33 29.17 13.03
N GLN A 183 0.50 28.43 13.77
CA GLN A 183 1.74 28.99 14.34
C GLN A 183 2.76 29.34 13.26
N TRP A 184 2.94 28.47 12.26
CA TRP A 184 3.77 28.79 11.10
C TRP A 184 3.27 30.02 10.34
N ILE A 185 1.95 30.16 10.17
CA ILE A 185 1.35 31.33 9.52
C ILE A 185 1.69 32.62 10.29
N ARG A 186 1.52 32.63 11.61
CA ARG A 186 1.85 33.81 12.43
C ARG A 186 3.34 34.15 12.38
N ALA A 187 4.21 33.14 12.37
CA ALA A 187 5.65 33.33 12.21
C ALA A 187 6.01 33.96 10.86
N ALA A 188 5.46 33.46 9.76
CA ALA A 188 5.69 34.04 8.44
C ALA A 188 5.15 35.48 8.32
N LEU A 189 4.01 35.78 8.94
CA LEU A 189 3.48 37.15 8.97
C LEU A 189 4.35 38.11 9.78
N ALA A 190 5.09 37.61 10.77
CA ALA A 190 6.04 38.40 11.55
C ALA A 190 7.40 38.56 10.84
N GLU A 191 7.85 37.53 10.12
CA GLU A 191 9.11 37.53 9.35
C GLU A 191 9.03 38.43 8.11
N HIS A 192 7.88 38.46 7.43
CA HIS A 192 7.72 39.14 6.15
C HIS A 192 6.78 40.35 6.24
N GLU A 193 7.10 41.43 5.53
CA GLU A 193 6.24 42.61 5.40
C GLU A 193 5.21 42.51 4.26
N GLY A 194 5.40 41.59 3.30
CA GLY A 194 4.53 41.39 2.13
C GLY A 194 3.36 40.42 2.36
N PRO A 195 2.56 40.11 1.31
CA PRO A 195 1.48 39.13 1.39
C PRO A 195 2.01 37.72 1.72
N VAL A 196 1.26 36.98 2.55
CA VAL A 196 1.53 35.56 2.86
C VAL A 196 0.36 34.74 2.31
N LEU A 197 0.66 33.81 1.40
CA LEU A 197 -0.32 32.91 0.83
C LEU A 197 -0.23 31.54 1.50
N VAL A 198 -1.36 31.02 1.96
CA VAL A 198 -1.50 29.66 2.50
C VAL A 198 -2.31 28.82 1.51
N VAL A 199 -1.80 27.65 1.13
CA VAL A 199 -2.48 26.66 0.30
C VAL A 199 -2.67 25.40 1.14
N CYS A 200 -3.92 25.07 1.46
CA CYS A 200 -4.26 23.92 2.29
C CYS A 200 -5.56 23.26 1.82
N GLY A 201 -5.73 21.99 2.17
CA GLY A 201 -6.99 21.28 2.13
C GLY A 201 -8.09 22.16 2.70
N GLY A 202 -9.15 22.32 1.92
CA GLY A 202 -10.12 23.37 2.19
C GLY A 202 -10.86 23.22 3.52
N PHE A 203 -10.92 22.01 4.07
CA PHE A 203 -11.42 21.78 5.43
C PHE A 203 -10.69 22.62 6.49
N HIS A 204 -9.37 22.78 6.37
CA HIS A 204 -8.56 23.54 7.33
C HIS A 204 -8.66 25.06 7.12
N ALA A 205 -8.98 25.52 5.91
CA ALA A 205 -8.90 26.94 5.55
C ALA A 205 -9.72 27.87 6.48
N PRO A 206 -10.99 27.58 6.83
CA PRO A 206 -11.75 28.41 7.76
C PRO A 206 -11.11 28.48 9.16
N ALA A 207 -10.58 27.36 9.66
CA ALA A 207 -9.94 27.29 10.96
C ALA A 207 -8.61 28.07 10.97
N LEU A 208 -7.78 27.94 9.93
CA LEU A 208 -6.52 28.66 9.82
C LEU A 208 -6.70 30.17 9.78
N ARG A 209 -7.73 30.68 9.07
CA ARG A 209 -8.07 32.11 9.07
C ARG A 209 -8.37 32.63 10.48
N ARG A 210 -9.10 31.84 11.28
CA ARG A 210 -9.45 32.19 12.66
C ARG A 210 -8.23 32.08 13.60
N LEU A 211 -7.51 30.97 13.54
CA LEU A 211 -6.39 30.67 14.45
C LEU A 211 -5.15 31.52 14.16
N ALA A 212 -4.97 32.00 12.93
CA ALA A 212 -3.86 32.91 12.60
C ALA A 212 -4.07 34.35 13.11
N ALA A 213 -5.29 34.72 13.50
CA ALA A 213 -5.60 36.08 13.97
C ALA A 213 -4.97 36.40 15.33
N GLU A 214 -4.81 35.40 16.19
CA GLU A 214 -4.35 35.55 17.57
C GLU A 214 -3.37 34.45 17.95
N GLY A 215 -2.41 34.75 18.83
CA GLY A 215 -1.45 33.79 19.36
C GLY A 215 0.02 34.20 19.18
N ASP A 216 0.92 33.30 19.55
CA ASP A 216 2.37 33.51 19.47
C ASP A 216 2.86 33.54 18.02
N ALA A 217 3.76 34.48 17.71
CA ALA A 217 4.39 34.68 16.42
C ALA A 217 5.80 34.07 16.34
N ALA A 218 6.28 33.41 17.40
CA ALA A 218 7.50 32.62 17.32
C ALA A 218 7.33 31.44 16.36
N ALA A 219 8.35 31.20 15.53
CA ALA A 219 8.40 30.03 14.66
C ALA A 219 8.29 28.74 15.50
N PRO A 220 7.38 27.82 15.16
CA PRO A 220 7.28 26.56 15.89
C PRO A 220 8.53 25.72 15.66
N GLU A 221 8.96 25.00 16.70
CA GLU A 221 9.90 23.89 16.49
C GLU A 221 9.16 22.75 15.78
N VAL A 222 9.81 22.16 14.77
CA VAL A 222 9.32 20.92 14.17
C VAL A 222 9.40 19.84 15.26
N PRO A 223 8.29 19.11 15.55
CA PRO A 223 8.30 18.04 16.54
C PRO A 223 9.45 17.06 16.29
N ARG A 224 9.95 16.43 17.37
CA ARG A 224 10.94 15.35 17.27
C ARG A 224 10.27 14.00 17.49
N PRO A 225 10.69 12.94 16.79
CA PRO A 225 10.12 11.62 16.98
C PRO A 225 10.33 11.15 18.43
N PRO A 226 9.44 10.29 18.96
CA PRO A 226 9.65 9.63 20.24
C PRO A 226 10.97 8.87 20.28
N GLU A 227 11.55 8.72 21.47
CA GLU A 227 12.76 7.91 21.66
C GLU A 227 12.52 6.47 21.18
N GLY A 228 13.47 5.92 20.43
CA GLY A 228 13.35 4.59 19.83
C GLY A 228 12.50 4.51 18.55
N THR A 229 12.03 5.65 18.01
CA THR A 229 11.37 5.69 16.70
C THR A 229 12.34 6.21 15.63
N GLU A 230 12.62 5.39 14.63
CA GLU A 230 13.36 5.81 13.43
C GLU A 230 12.39 6.44 12.43
N VAL A 231 12.69 7.64 11.95
CA VAL A 231 11.86 8.34 10.97
C VAL A 231 12.69 8.75 9.76
N GLY A 232 12.05 8.77 8.60
CA GLY A 232 12.69 9.23 7.36
C GLY A 232 11.67 9.51 6.29
N GLY A 233 12.13 10.10 5.19
CA GLY A 233 11.31 10.31 4.01
C GLY A 233 12.12 10.35 2.73
N PHE A 234 11.53 9.97 1.61
CA PHE A 234 12.16 9.96 0.30
C PHE A 234 11.14 10.34 -0.76
N LEU A 235 11.59 10.91 -1.87
CA LEU A 235 10.75 11.00 -3.05
C LEU A 235 10.61 9.61 -3.67
N VAL A 236 9.41 9.27 -4.10
CA VAL A 236 9.10 8.00 -4.73
C VAL A 236 8.36 8.25 -6.05
N PRO A 237 8.69 7.54 -7.16
CA PRO A 237 7.85 7.58 -8.34
C PRO A 237 6.45 7.10 -7.97
N TYR A 238 5.43 7.78 -8.49
CA TYR A 238 4.04 7.42 -8.27
C TYR A 238 3.37 7.13 -9.59
N SER A 239 2.15 6.62 -9.58
CA SER A 239 1.41 6.34 -10.81
C SER A 239 -0.02 6.82 -10.71
N PHE A 240 -0.64 7.07 -11.86
CA PHE A 240 -2.07 7.36 -11.92
C PHE A 240 -2.89 6.22 -11.31
N LYS A 241 -2.47 4.97 -11.48
CA LYS A 241 -3.13 3.83 -10.83
C LYS A 241 -3.08 3.92 -9.30
N ARG A 242 -1.97 4.40 -8.71
CA ARG A 242 -1.87 4.61 -7.25
C ARG A 242 -2.59 5.88 -6.78
N LEU A 243 -2.81 6.87 -7.65
CA LEU A 243 -3.64 8.04 -7.37
C LEU A 243 -5.14 7.72 -7.41
N ASP A 244 -5.55 6.75 -8.23
CA ASP A 244 -6.95 6.47 -8.50
C ASP A 244 -7.64 5.75 -7.34
N SER A 245 -8.75 6.31 -6.87
CA SER A 245 -9.55 5.72 -5.80
C SER A 245 -10.18 4.38 -6.19
N PHE A 246 -10.34 4.09 -7.48
CA PHE A 246 -10.84 2.78 -7.96
C PHE A 246 -9.87 1.62 -7.73
N ALA A 247 -8.59 1.89 -7.45
CA ALA A 247 -7.54 0.89 -7.19
C ALA A 247 -7.36 0.53 -5.71
N GLY A 248 -8.13 1.13 -4.79
CA GLY A 248 -8.12 0.79 -3.36
C GLY A 248 -7.22 1.68 -2.49
N TYR A 249 -6.64 2.75 -3.06
CA TYR A 249 -5.90 3.73 -2.27
C TYR A 249 -6.87 4.59 -1.45
N GLN A 250 -6.58 4.76 -0.15
CA GLN A 250 -7.41 5.56 0.76
C GLN A 250 -7.56 6.98 0.20
N SER A 251 -8.74 7.26 -0.36
CA SER A 251 -9.22 8.53 -0.89
C SER A 251 -8.23 9.31 -1.78
N GLY A 252 -7.97 8.78 -2.98
CA GLY A 252 -7.50 9.58 -4.11
C GLY A 252 -8.64 10.19 -4.95
N MET A 253 -8.29 11.06 -5.90
CA MET A 253 -9.21 11.59 -6.93
C MET A 253 -9.53 10.47 -7.94
N PRO A 254 -10.80 10.18 -8.27
CA PRO A 254 -11.10 9.16 -9.28
C PRO A 254 -10.56 9.57 -10.65
N SER A 255 -10.31 8.64 -11.56
CA SER A 255 -10.04 9.00 -12.97
C SER A 255 -8.89 10.01 -13.23
N PRO A 256 -7.65 9.81 -12.73
CA PRO A 256 -6.55 10.75 -12.94
C PRO A 256 -6.29 11.19 -14.39
N GLU A 257 -6.45 10.31 -15.39
CA GLU A 257 -6.30 10.70 -16.80
C GLU A 257 -7.35 11.74 -17.22
N TYR A 258 -8.58 11.70 -16.67
CA TYR A 258 -9.57 12.76 -16.94
C TYR A 258 -9.06 14.11 -16.47
N TYR A 259 -8.57 14.18 -15.24
CA TYR A 259 -8.08 15.44 -14.66
C TYR A 259 -6.79 15.91 -15.34
N GLN A 260 -5.95 14.99 -15.82
CA GLN A 260 -4.80 15.34 -16.65
C GLN A 260 -5.23 15.99 -17.96
N ARG A 261 -6.23 15.44 -18.67
CA ARG A 261 -6.78 16.06 -19.88
C ARG A 261 -7.47 17.38 -19.59
N LEU A 262 -8.16 17.46 -18.46
CA LEU A 262 -8.75 18.70 -18.00
C LEU A 262 -7.68 19.78 -17.76
N TRP A 263 -6.52 19.41 -17.21
CA TRP A 263 -5.37 20.28 -16.98
C TRP A 263 -4.70 20.73 -18.28
N GLU A 264 -4.34 19.77 -19.15
CA GLU A 264 -3.60 20.00 -20.40
C GLU A 264 -4.45 20.69 -21.48
N ASP A 265 -5.67 20.19 -21.70
CA ASP A 265 -6.49 20.55 -22.87
C ASP A 265 -7.66 21.49 -22.52
N GLY A 266 -7.99 21.59 -21.22
CA GLY A 266 -9.09 22.40 -20.72
C GLY A 266 -10.47 21.72 -20.78
N PRO A 267 -11.49 22.28 -20.09
CA PRO A 267 -12.82 21.66 -19.95
C PRO A 267 -13.54 21.36 -21.26
N ALA A 268 -13.32 22.16 -22.31
CA ALA A 268 -13.98 21.99 -23.59
C ALA A 268 -13.47 20.78 -24.39
N ALA A 269 -12.22 20.35 -24.17
CA ALA A 269 -11.56 19.31 -24.94
C ALA A 269 -11.44 17.98 -24.18
N ALA A 270 -11.37 18.01 -22.85
CA ALA A 270 -11.09 16.84 -22.01
C ALA A 270 -12.01 15.64 -22.28
N ALA A 271 -13.33 15.86 -22.35
CA ALA A 271 -14.28 14.78 -22.63
C ALA A 271 -14.12 14.18 -24.03
N GLY A 272 -13.74 15.00 -25.03
CA GLY A 272 -13.46 14.53 -26.38
C GLY A 272 -12.22 13.63 -26.44
N ALA A 273 -11.12 14.05 -25.80
CA ALA A 273 -9.90 13.28 -25.72
C ALA A 273 -10.10 11.91 -25.04
N LEU A 274 -10.91 11.87 -23.99
CA LEU A 274 -11.24 10.60 -23.32
C LEU A 274 -12.15 9.70 -24.15
N MET A 275 -13.12 10.25 -24.89
CA MET A 275 -13.94 9.44 -25.79
C MET A 275 -13.06 8.69 -26.79
N GLU A 276 -12.05 9.36 -27.36
CA GLU A 276 -11.07 8.73 -28.25
C GLU A 276 -10.26 7.64 -27.53
N ARG A 277 -9.77 7.93 -26.32
CA ARG A 277 -8.97 7.00 -25.52
C ARG A 277 -9.75 5.74 -25.13
N ILE A 278 -10.98 5.90 -24.65
CA ILE A 278 -11.89 4.81 -24.30
C ILE A 278 -12.18 3.97 -25.55
N THR A 279 -12.55 4.60 -26.66
CA THR A 279 -12.88 3.91 -27.91
C THR A 279 -11.71 3.07 -28.41
N THR A 280 -10.51 3.66 -28.40
CA THR A 280 -9.27 2.97 -28.82
C THR A 280 -9.00 1.76 -27.93
N ARG A 281 -9.17 1.92 -26.62
CA ARG A 281 -8.97 0.83 -25.65
C ARG A 281 -9.99 -0.30 -25.83
N LEU A 282 -11.27 0.02 -25.93
CA LEU A 282 -12.34 -0.97 -26.15
C LEU A 282 -12.07 -1.79 -27.41
N ARG A 283 -11.75 -1.12 -28.53
CA ARG A 283 -11.40 -1.80 -29.79
C ARG A 283 -10.15 -2.65 -29.66
N GLY A 284 -9.11 -2.16 -28.96
CA GLY A 284 -7.89 -2.91 -28.70
C GLY A 284 -8.10 -4.18 -27.88
N LYS A 285 -9.15 -4.21 -27.04
CA LYS A 285 -9.58 -5.38 -26.26
C LYS A 285 -10.56 -6.30 -27.01
N GLY A 286 -10.85 -6.01 -28.28
CA GLY A 286 -11.80 -6.77 -29.09
C GLY A 286 -13.27 -6.51 -28.74
N LEU A 287 -13.56 -5.49 -27.94
CA LEU A 287 -14.93 -5.07 -27.65
C LEU A 287 -15.47 -4.24 -28.84
N HIS A 288 -16.60 -4.64 -29.40
CA HIS A 288 -17.16 -4.01 -30.59
C HIS A 288 -17.72 -2.63 -30.25
N VAL A 289 -17.22 -1.60 -30.94
CA VAL A 289 -17.73 -0.22 -30.85
C VAL A 289 -17.85 0.34 -32.26
N SER A 290 -19.07 0.38 -32.77
CA SER A 290 -19.39 0.87 -34.11
C SER A 290 -19.43 2.40 -34.16
N THR A 291 -19.37 2.98 -35.37
CA THR A 291 -19.55 4.42 -35.56
C THR A 291 -20.95 4.88 -35.12
N SER A 292 -21.97 4.03 -35.29
CA SER A 292 -23.33 4.34 -34.83
C SER A 292 -23.39 4.47 -33.31
N ASP A 293 -22.70 3.58 -32.61
CA ASP A 293 -22.64 3.60 -31.14
C ASP A 293 -21.95 4.86 -30.63
N LEU A 294 -20.88 5.31 -31.30
CA LEU A 294 -20.18 6.54 -30.94
C LEU A 294 -21.02 7.80 -31.19
N ILE A 295 -21.82 7.83 -32.26
CA ILE A 295 -22.78 8.92 -32.50
C ILE A 295 -23.84 8.93 -31.40
N GLY A 296 -24.34 7.74 -31.01
CA GLY A 296 -25.27 7.58 -29.89
C GLY A 296 -24.67 8.06 -28.58
N ALA A 297 -23.48 7.58 -28.23
CA ALA A 297 -22.75 7.95 -27.02
C ALA A 297 -22.50 9.45 -26.95
N ARG A 298 -22.08 10.08 -28.06
CA ARG A 298 -21.88 11.53 -28.13
C ARG A 298 -23.18 12.29 -27.93
N SER A 299 -24.26 11.87 -28.60
CA SER A 299 -25.56 12.52 -28.48
C SER A 299 -26.12 12.42 -27.06
N LEU A 300 -25.96 11.27 -26.41
CA LEU A 300 -26.35 11.05 -25.02
C LEU A 300 -25.49 11.86 -24.06
N THR A 301 -24.17 11.88 -24.26
CA THR A 301 -23.23 12.70 -23.47
C THR A 301 -23.61 14.18 -23.52
N ASP A 302 -23.81 14.74 -24.73
CA ASP A 302 -24.19 16.14 -24.90
C ASP A 302 -25.60 16.43 -24.35
N GLY A 303 -26.52 15.48 -24.46
CA GLY A 303 -27.86 15.57 -23.88
C GLY A 303 -27.84 15.59 -22.35
N LEU A 304 -27.09 14.68 -21.72
CA LEU A 304 -26.91 14.58 -20.27
C LEU A 304 -26.25 15.83 -19.70
N ALA A 305 -25.19 16.32 -20.35
CA ALA A 305 -24.52 17.56 -19.96
C ALA A 305 -25.51 18.74 -19.89
N ARG A 306 -26.38 18.88 -20.91
CA ARG A 306 -27.43 19.93 -20.93
C ARG A 306 -28.46 19.74 -19.83
N LEU A 307 -28.91 18.50 -19.60
CA LEU A 307 -29.88 18.19 -18.54
C LEU A 307 -29.33 18.48 -17.14
N ARG A 308 -28.03 18.26 -16.94
CA ARG A 308 -27.30 18.54 -15.70
C ARG A 308 -26.82 19.99 -15.56
N GLY A 309 -27.11 20.83 -16.56
CA GLY A 309 -26.73 22.26 -16.55
C GLY A 309 -25.24 22.51 -16.79
N HIS A 310 -24.50 21.54 -17.32
CA HIS A 310 -23.10 21.71 -17.67
C HIS A 310 -22.93 22.50 -18.97
N ARG A 311 -21.97 23.43 -18.99
CA ARG A 311 -21.62 24.22 -20.20
C ARG A 311 -20.89 23.37 -21.24
N VAL A 312 -20.10 22.41 -20.76
CA VAL A 312 -19.32 21.46 -21.55
C VAL A 312 -19.52 20.07 -20.94
N PRO A 313 -19.46 18.98 -21.71
CA PRO A 313 -19.58 17.64 -21.15
C PRO A 313 -18.50 17.36 -20.10
N GLY A 314 -18.94 16.96 -18.91
CA GLY A 314 -18.06 16.55 -17.82
C GLY A 314 -17.76 15.04 -17.85
N ARG A 315 -16.94 14.60 -16.89
CA ARG A 315 -16.56 13.20 -16.69
C ARG A 315 -17.75 12.25 -16.63
N THR A 316 -18.73 12.54 -15.77
CA THR A 316 -19.90 11.69 -15.56
C THR A 316 -20.86 11.71 -16.75
N ASP A 317 -20.99 12.84 -17.47
CA ASP A 317 -21.80 12.90 -18.70
C ASP A 317 -21.26 11.97 -19.78
N LEU A 318 -19.93 11.97 -19.95
CA LEU A 318 -19.24 11.10 -20.89
C LEU A 318 -19.41 9.63 -20.50
N LEU A 319 -19.17 9.29 -19.23
CA LEU A 319 -19.25 7.93 -18.74
C LEU A 319 -20.67 7.36 -18.85
N ASP A 320 -21.69 8.12 -18.45
CA ASP A 320 -23.08 7.69 -18.54
C ASP A 320 -23.58 7.64 -19.98
N GLY A 321 -23.16 8.60 -20.83
CA GLY A 321 -23.47 8.59 -22.25
C GLY A 321 -22.89 7.38 -22.98
N LEU A 322 -21.64 7.00 -22.65
CA LEU A 322 -21.00 5.79 -23.17
C LEU A 322 -21.65 4.52 -22.64
N ALA A 323 -21.88 4.41 -21.32
CA ALA A 323 -22.50 3.23 -20.73
C ALA A 323 -23.90 3.01 -21.32
N SER A 324 -24.69 4.07 -21.46
CA SER A 324 -26.04 4.01 -22.04
C SER A 324 -26.06 3.63 -23.52
N ALA A 325 -25.02 3.97 -24.29
CA ALA A 325 -24.94 3.66 -25.72
C ALA A 325 -24.33 2.28 -25.98
N LEU A 326 -23.39 1.83 -25.15
CA LEU A 326 -22.55 0.65 -25.41
C LEU A 326 -23.03 -0.60 -24.67
N ILE A 327 -23.84 -0.46 -23.63
CA ILE A 327 -24.28 -1.56 -22.78
C ILE A 327 -25.77 -1.76 -23.00
N SER A 328 -26.13 -2.89 -23.63
CA SER A 328 -27.52 -3.31 -23.83
C SER A 328 -27.95 -4.45 -22.88
N ASP A 329 -26.99 -5.01 -22.14
CA ASP A 329 -27.20 -6.10 -21.19
C ASP A 329 -27.55 -5.56 -19.79
N ASP A 330 -28.12 -6.43 -18.95
CA ASP A 330 -28.34 -6.12 -17.55
C ASP A 330 -26.99 -5.95 -16.82
N LEU A 331 -26.89 -4.92 -15.99
CA LEU A 331 -25.73 -4.70 -15.14
C LEU A 331 -25.87 -5.47 -13.82
N GLU A 332 -25.02 -6.47 -13.61
CA GLU A 332 -24.96 -7.24 -12.35
C GLU A 332 -24.43 -6.41 -11.17
N ALA A 333 -23.70 -5.33 -11.46
CA ALA A 333 -23.12 -4.41 -10.50
C ALA A 333 -23.39 -2.96 -10.90
N PRO A 334 -23.59 -2.04 -9.94
CA PRO A 334 -23.74 -0.63 -10.25
C PRO A 334 -22.47 -0.08 -10.91
N LEU A 335 -22.63 0.92 -11.77
CA LEU A 335 -21.51 1.62 -12.40
C LEU A 335 -20.56 2.17 -11.32
N PRO A 336 -19.25 1.97 -11.44
CA PRO A 336 -18.31 2.26 -10.35
C PRO A 336 -18.25 3.75 -10.02
N TRP A 337 -18.49 4.64 -10.98
CA TRP A 337 -18.48 6.09 -10.75
C TRP A 337 -19.75 6.66 -10.10
N THR A 338 -20.74 5.82 -9.75
CA THR A 338 -21.92 6.26 -8.97
C THR A 338 -21.72 6.09 -7.47
N ARG A 339 -20.64 5.43 -7.03
CA ARG A 339 -20.29 5.23 -5.62
C ARG A 339 -18.78 5.36 -5.41
N ARG A 340 -18.33 5.58 -4.18
CA ARG A 340 -16.91 5.40 -3.84
C ARG A 340 -16.60 3.93 -3.60
N GLY A 341 -15.45 3.47 -4.11
CA GLY A 341 -14.93 2.13 -3.84
C GLY A 341 -14.25 1.51 -5.06
N THR A 342 -13.69 0.33 -4.85
CA THR A 342 -13.04 -0.43 -5.92
C THR A 342 -14.06 -1.07 -6.86
N LEU A 343 -13.61 -1.41 -8.07
CA LEU A 343 -14.36 -2.26 -8.98
C LEU A 343 -14.73 -3.58 -8.28
N THR A 344 -15.97 -4.03 -8.43
CA THR A 344 -16.43 -5.30 -7.86
C THR A 344 -16.36 -6.42 -8.88
N ALA A 345 -16.18 -7.66 -8.41
CA ALA A 345 -16.34 -8.84 -9.24
C ALA A 345 -17.71 -8.81 -9.95
N GLY A 346 -17.75 -9.21 -11.22
CA GLY A 346 -18.96 -9.12 -12.06
C GLY A 346 -19.17 -7.77 -12.76
N THR A 347 -18.27 -6.80 -12.60
CA THR A 347 -18.36 -5.54 -13.36
C THR A 347 -18.23 -5.81 -14.86
N HIS A 348 -19.15 -5.23 -15.65
CA HIS A 348 -19.23 -5.44 -17.09
C HIS A 348 -17.89 -5.10 -17.80
N PRO A 349 -17.41 -5.90 -18.77
CA PRO A 349 -16.10 -5.68 -19.40
C PRO A 349 -15.90 -4.28 -20.01
N VAL A 350 -16.94 -3.71 -20.64
CA VAL A 350 -16.88 -2.34 -21.17
C VAL A 350 -16.64 -1.33 -20.03
N VAL A 351 -17.27 -1.51 -18.87
CA VAL A 351 -17.12 -0.63 -17.70
C VAL A 351 -15.72 -0.75 -17.10
N VAL A 352 -15.16 -1.96 -17.04
CA VAL A 352 -13.77 -2.18 -16.60
C VAL A 352 -12.80 -1.41 -17.49
N GLU A 353 -12.95 -1.52 -18.81
CA GLU A 353 -12.04 -0.85 -19.75
C GLU A 353 -12.26 0.67 -19.81
N MET A 354 -13.50 1.16 -19.65
CA MET A 354 -13.78 2.58 -19.47
C MET A 354 -13.09 3.14 -18.23
N THR A 355 -13.24 2.45 -17.09
CA THR A 355 -12.62 2.87 -15.82
C THR A 355 -11.11 2.89 -15.97
N ALA A 356 -10.50 1.83 -16.53
CA ALA A 356 -9.05 1.77 -16.77
C ALA A 356 -8.55 2.86 -17.73
N ALA A 357 -9.34 3.24 -18.74
CA ALA A 357 -8.97 4.35 -19.64
C ALA A 357 -8.92 5.69 -18.90
N LEU A 358 -9.83 5.91 -17.96
CA LEU A 358 -9.89 7.10 -17.10
C LEU A 358 -8.88 7.08 -15.96
N THR A 359 -8.49 5.90 -15.46
CA THR A 359 -7.34 5.76 -14.57
C THR A 359 -6.09 6.28 -15.27
N GLY A 360 -5.83 5.79 -16.49
CA GLY A 360 -4.61 6.10 -17.23
C GLY A 360 -3.45 5.18 -16.83
N GLU A 361 -2.36 5.29 -17.60
CA GLU A 361 -1.17 4.44 -17.47
C GLU A 361 0.10 5.26 -17.16
N ARG A 362 -0.06 6.54 -16.82
CA ARG A 362 1.08 7.43 -16.53
C ARG A 362 1.76 7.00 -15.22
N VAL A 363 3.07 6.89 -15.28
CA VAL A 363 3.97 6.63 -14.15
C VAL A 363 5.02 7.74 -14.14
N GLY A 364 5.22 8.37 -13.00
CA GLY A 364 6.24 9.40 -12.84
C GLY A 364 7.64 8.80 -12.77
N ARG A 365 8.64 9.67 -12.87
CA ARG A 365 10.06 9.31 -12.81
C ARG A 365 10.80 10.35 -12.00
N LEU A 366 11.66 9.86 -11.11
CA LEU A 366 12.54 10.74 -10.34
C LEU A 366 13.71 11.20 -11.21
N HIS A 367 14.20 12.39 -10.94
CA HIS A 367 15.44 12.89 -11.52
C HIS A 367 16.61 12.01 -11.02
N PRO A 368 17.65 11.72 -11.82
CA PRO A 368 18.76 10.85 -11.40
C PRO A 368 19.50 11.29 -10.13
N ASP A 369 19.56 12.60 -9.87
CA ASP A 369 20.21 13.17 -8.68
C ASP A 369 19.35 13.12 -7.40
N THR A 370 18.15 12.53 -7.49
CA THR A 370 17.25 12.43 -6.32
C THR A 370 17.81 11.43 -5.31
N PRO A 371 18.01 11.80 -4.04
CA PRO A 371 18.46 10.87 -3.02
C PRO A 371 17.49 9.69 -2.85
N ALA A 372 18.06 8.49 -2.75
CA ALA A 372 17.33 7.25 -2.53
C ALA A 372 17.84 6.55 -1.25
N PRO A 373 17.04 5.70 -0.59
CA PRO A 373 17.51 4.91 0.53
C PRO A 373 18.61 3.93 0.08
N PRO A 374 19.56 3.58 0.96
CA PRO A 374 20.66 2.67 0.63
C PRO A 374 20.22 1.34 0.03
N LEU A 375 19.04 0.83 0.45
CA LEU A 375 18.45 -0.41 -0.04
C LEU A 375 18.31 -0.46 -1.56
N VAL A 376 18.03 0.67 -2.21
CA VAL A 376 17.88 0.72 -3.68
C VAL A 376 19.19 0.35 -4.36
N ALA A 377 20.29 0.96 -3.91
CA ALA A 377 21.63 0.69 -4.47
C ALA A 377 22.10 -0.72 -4.13
N ASP A 378 21.86 -1.19 -2.90
CA ASP A 378 22.17 -2.56 -2.47
C ASP A 378 21.43 -3.60 -3.32
N ALA A 379 20.11 -3.44 -3.49
CA ALA A 379 19.30 -4.36 -4.28
C ALA A 379 19.71 -4.39 -5.76
N GLN A 380 19.99 -3.22 -6.35
CA GLN A 380 20.48 -3.14 -7.73
C GLN A 380 21.83 -3.84 -7.88
N ALA A 381 22.79 -3.56 -7.00
CA ALA A 381 24.11 -4.17 -7.03
C ALA A 381 24.03 -5.71 -6.90
N GLU A 382 23.19 -6.22 -6.00
CA GLU A 382 22.99 -7.66 -5.83
C GLU A 382 22.33 -8.32 -7.04
N MET A 383 21.32 -7.67 -7.63
CA MET A 383 20.67 -8.16 -8.84
C MET A 383 21.64 -8.20 -10.03
N GLU A 384 22.45 -7.15 -10.23
CA GLU A 384 23.46 -7.09 -11.29
C GLU A 384 24.57 -8.12 -11.09
N ARG A 385 25.13 -8.20 -9.87
CA ARG A 385 26.19 -9.15 -9.50
C ARG A 385 25.80 -10.60 -9.77
N LEU A 386 24.53 -10.94 -9.53
CA LEU A 386 24.00 -12.29 -9.68
C LEU A 386 23.35 -12.56 -11.05
N GLY A 387 23.19 -11.54 -11.89
CA GLY A 387 22.56 -11.62 -13.21
C GLY A 387 21.04 -11.82 -13.15
N LEU A 388 20.37 -11.22 -12.16
CA LEU A 388 18.93 -11.23 -11.90
C LEU A 388 18.22 -9.97 -12.42
N ASP A 389 18.94 -9.11 -13.14
CA ASP A 389 18.50 -7.83 -13.71
C ASP A 389 17.78 -7.97 -15.07
N LYS A 390 17.73 -9.19 -15.62
CA LYS A 390 17.19 -9.47 -16.96
C LYS A 390 15.78 -10.07 -16.94
N ASP A 391 14.99 -9.73 -17.95
CA ASP A 391 13.70 -10.38 -18.22
C ASP A 391 13.92 -11.84 -18.67
N GLY A 392 13.17 -12.76 -18.08
CA GLY A 392 13.19 -14.16 -18.48
C GLY A 392 12.79 -15.13 -17.38
N THR A 393 12.93 -16.41 -17.70
CA THR A 393 12.74 -17.51 -16.75
C THR A 393 14.10 -18.04 -16.27
N LEU A 394 14.15 -18.43 -15.00
CA LEU A 394 15.34 -18.99 -14.36
C LEU A 394 15.01 -20.35 -13.76
N ARG A 395 15.94 -21.29 -13.91
CA ARG A 395 15.94 -22.57 -13.21
C ARG A 395 17.16 -22.62 -12.31
N LEU A 396 16.95 -22.70 -11.01
CA LEU A 396 17.99 -22.71 -9.99
C LEU A 396 18.10 -24.11 -9.38
N ASP A 397 19.33 -24.57 -9.18
CA ASP A 397 19.64 -25.82 -8.48
C ASP A 397 20.30 -25.48 -7.14
N LEU A 398 19.53 -25.57 -6.04
CA LEU A 398 19.92 -25.18 -4.69
C LEU A 398 21.13 -25.94 -4.15
N ALA A 399 21.49 -27.08 -4.75
CA ALA A 399 22.73 -27.78 -4.42
C ALA A 399 23.99 -27.03 -4.91
N ARG A 400 23.85 -26.04 -5.78
CA ARG A 400 24.96 -25.21 -6.29
C ARG A 400 25.04 -23.90 -5.50
N PRO A 401 26.19 -23.57 -4.90
CA PRO A 401 26.33 -22.36 -4.08
C PRO A 401 25.93 -21.06 -4.80
N ALA A 402 26.24 -20.93 -6.08
CA ALA A 402 25.88 -19.74 -6.87
C ALA A 402 24.37 -19.60 -7.12
N ASP A 403 23.66 -20.72 -7.28
CA ASP A 403 22.21 -20.71 -7.48
C ASP A 403 21.46 -20.55 -6.14
N LEU A 404 22.03 -21.05 -5.04
CA LEU A 404 21.55 -20.77 -3.68
C LEU A 404 21.64 -19.26 -3.36
N GLU A 405 22.73 -18.61 -3.73
CA GLU A 405 22.88 -17.16 -3.54
C GLU A 405 21.83 -16.35 -4.31
N ARG A 406 21.55 -16.73 -5.57
CA ARG A 406 20.45 -16.19 -6.37
C ARG A 406 19.10 -16.41 -5.70
N SER A 407 18.83 -17.64 -5.25
CA SER A 407 17.59 -18.00 -4.58
C SER A 407 17.33 -17.10 -3.36
N ARG A 408 18.35 -16.85 -2.53
CA ARG A 408 18.24 -15.98 -1.34
C ARG A 408 17.84 -14.55 -1.68
N VAL A 409 18.43 -13.97 -2.73
CA VAL A 409 18.07 -12.62 -3.20
C VAL A 409 16.63 -12.60 -3.74
N LEU A 410 16.22 -13.60 -4.52
CA LEU A 410 14.86 -13.69 -5.06
C LEU A 410 13.81 -13.88 -3.96
N HIS A 411 14.09 -14.70 -2.94
CA HIS A 411 13.22 -14.85 -1.78
C HIS A 411 13.18 -13.59 -0.92
N SER A 412 14.30 -12.88 -0.74
CA SER A 412 14.31 -11.59 -0.03
C SER A 412 13.44 -10.56 -0.74
N LEU A 413 13.58 -10.44 -2.08
CA LEU A 413 12.73 -9.57 -2.90
C LEU A 413 11.25 -9.98 -2.81
N ARG A 414 10.94 -11.28 -2.85
CA ARG A 414 9.57 -11.80 -2.69
C ARG A 414 9.00 -11.52 -1.30
N LEU A 415 9.78 -11.71 -0.24
CA LEU A 415 9.38 -11.45 1.14
C LEU A 415 9.07 -9.96 1.36
N LEU A 416 9.88 -9.09 0.75
CA LEU A 416 9.66 -7.63 0.71
C LEU A 416 8.54 -7.21 -0.26
N SER A 417 7.90 -8.17 -0.94
CA SER A 417 6.85 -7.93 -1.94
C SER A 417 7.28 -7.04 -3.11
N ILE A 418 8.55 -7.10 -3.51
CA ILE A 418 9.10 -6.33 -4.64
C ILE A 418 8.54 -6.86 -5.97
N PRO A 419 7.86 -6.04 -6.78
CA PRO A 419 7.25 -6.47 -8.04
C PRO A 419 8.24 -6.98 -9.11
N GLY A 420 7.72 -7.85 -9.96
CA GLY A 420 8.47 -8.41 -11.10
C GLY A 420 9.36 -9.61 -10.76
N VAL A 421 9.19 -10.20 -9.56
CA VAL A 421 9.82 -11.45 -9.15
C VAL A 421 8.72 -12.44 -8.78
N ARG A 422 8.60 -13.56 -9.52
CA ARG A 422 7.60 -14.59 -9.25
C ARG A 422 8.26 -15.96 -9.21
N ARG A 423 8.00 -16.70 -8.13
CA ARG A 423 8.31 -18.14 -8.05
C ARG A 423 7.18 -18.91 -8.74
N ASP A 424 7.51 -19.62 -9.81
CA ASP A 424 6.58 -20.48 -10.54
C ASP A 424 6.50 -21.87 -9.91
N ASP A 425 7.64 -22.39 -9.42
CA ASP A 425 7.76 -23.70 -8.77
C ASP A 425 8.96 -23.73 -7.82
N GLY A 426 8.98 -24.65 -6.86
CA GLY A 426 10.11 -24.84 -5.94
C GLY A 426 9.75 -25.49 -4.61
N PRO A 427 10.68 -25.49 -3.64
CA PRO A 427 10.48 -26.07 -2.33
C PRO A 427 9.22 -25.52 -1.66
N SER A 428 8.43 -26.44 -1.12
CA SER A 428 7.32 -26.13 -0.21
C SER A 428 7.60 -26.74 1.16
N ALA A 429 6.94 -26.21 2.18
CA ALA A 429 6.98 -26.73 3.54
C ALA A 429 6.43 -28.18 3.54
N GLY A 430 7.31 -29.19 3.65
CA GLY A 430 6.93 -30.61 3.60
C GLY A 430 8.11 -31.58 3.45
N ALA A 431 7.82 -32.88 3.42
CA ALA A 431 8.82 -33.95 3.49
C ALA A 431 9.63 -34.17 2.18
N ASP A 432 9.09 -33.76 1.02
CA ASP A 432 9.78 -33.83 -0.28
C ASP A 432 10.28 -32.44 -0.67
N VAL A 433 11.49 -32.11 -0.22
CA VAL A 433 12.17 -30.87 -0.63
C VAL A 433 12.81 -31.10 -2.00
N THR A 434 12.30 -30.41 -3.03
CA THR A 434 12.95 -30.34 -4.32
C THR A 434 14.19 -29.45 -4.21
N ALA A 435 15.29 -29.82 -4.86
CA ALA A 435 16.47 -28.94 -4.95
C ALA A 435 16.34 -27.90 -6.07
N GLU A 436 15.25 -27.94 -6.85
CA GLU A 436 15.06 -27.09 -8.02
C GLU A 436 14.02 -26.01 -7.77
N GLU A 437 14.28 -24.80 -8.24
CA GLU A 437 13.34 -23.68 -8.26
C GLU A 437 13.15 -23.13 -9.68
N HIS A 438 11.92 -22.74 -10.00
CA HIS A 438 11.58 -22.05 -11.23
C HIS A 438 11.06 -20.66 -10.94
N TRP A 439 11.64 -19.67 -11.61
CA TRP A 439 11.31 -18.26 -11.43
C TRP A 439 11.03 -17.58 -12.76
N THR A 440 10.12 -16.61 -12.72
CA THR A 440 9.88 -15.65 -13.79
C THR A 440 10.24 -14.26 -13.27
N LEU A 441 11.20 -13.61 -13.93
CA LEU A 441 11.59 -12.23 -13.67
C LEU A 441 11.09 -11.36 -14.81
N ARG A 442 10.43 -10.24 -14.48
CA ARG A 442 9.95 -9.26 -15.46
C ARG A 442 10.26 -7.84 -15.01
N PRO A 443 10.53 -6.91 -15.94
CA PRO A 443 10.51 -5.49 -15.64
C PRO A 443 9.16 -5.09 -15.05
N ASN A 444 9.18 -4.13 -14.12
CA ASN A 444 7.97 -3.60 -13.50
C ASN A 444 8.20 -2.17 -13.02
N ASP A 445 7.29 -1.26 -13.37
CA ASP A 445 7.39 0.15 -13.04
C ASP A 445 7.25 0.43 -11.54
N ASP A 446 6.58 -0.45 -10.79
CA ASP A 446 6.42 -0.36 -9.34
C ASP A 446 7.61 -0.95 -8.55
N ARG A 447 8.65 -1.48 -9.23
CA ARG A 447 9.84 -2.04 -8.55
C ARG A 447 10.62 -0.99 -7.78
N LEU A 448 10.98 0.12 -8.41
CA LEU A 448 11.73 1.20 -7.76
C LEU A 448 10.93 1.82 -6.61
N PRO A 449 9.62 2.14 -6.78
CA PRO A 449 8.77 2.56 -5.66
C PRO A 449 8.78 1.59 -4.48
N ALA A 450 8.58 0.29 -4.74
CA ALA A 450 8.58 -0.72 -3.69
C ALA A 450 9.93 -0.84 -2.96
N LEU A 451 11.06 -0.68 -3.67
CA LEU A 451 12.39 -0.67 -3.06
C LEU A 451 12.63 0.57 -2.19
N ILE A 452 12.18 1.74 -2.63
CA ILE A 452 12.27 2.98 -1.82
C ILE A 452 11.45 2.81 -0.53
N GLU A 453 10.22 2.29 -0.65
CA GLU A 453 9.33 2.05 0.49
C GLU A 453 9.86 0.97 1.43
N ALA A 454 10.49 -0.08 0.89
CA ALA A 454 11.15 -1.10 1.69
C ALA A 454 12.39 -0.58 2.43
N GLY A 455 12.95 0.57 2.04
CA GLY A 455 14.11 1.18 2.71
C GLY A 455 13.85 1.50 4.18
N ALA A 456 12.58 1.69 4.58
CA ALA A 456 12.17 1.83 5.97
C ALA A 456 12.38 0.57 6.83
N LEU A 457 12.66 -0.58 6.20
CA LEU A 457 12.89 -1.86 6.87
C LEU A 457 14.38 -2.19 7.01
N GLY A 458 15.28 -1.49 6.32
CA GLY A 458 16.71 -1.77 6.41
C GLY A 458 17.52 -1.20 5.25
N ALA A 459 18.83 -1.06 5.45
CA ALA A 459 19.76 -0.51 4.48
C ALA A 459 20.17 -1.51 3.38
N THR A 460 20.03 -2.81 3.64
CA THR A 460 20.33 -3.89 2.69
C THR A 460 19.13 -4.81 2.52
N LEU A 461 19.07 -5.56 1.41
CA LEU A 461 18.03 -6.59 1.19
C LEU A 461 17.96 -7.58 2.36
N GLY A 462 19.12 -7.84 2.95
CA GLY A 462 19.24 -8.73 4.08
C GLY A 462 18.62 -8.21 5.36
N ASP A 463 18.95 -6.97 5.72
CA ASP A 463 18.41 -6.32 6.92
C ASP A 463 16.90 -6.13 6.77
N ALA A 464 16.45 -5.66 5.60
CA ALA A 464 15.03 -5.47 5.31
C ALA A 464 14.24 -6.79 5.38
N ALA A 465 14.76 -7.87 4.80
CA ALA A 465 14.16 -9.20 4.91
C ALA A 465 14.10 -9.67 6.37
N GLN A 466 15.15 -9.39 7.14
CA GLN A 466 15.21 -9.71 8.56
C GLN A 466 14.12 -9.00 9.37
N THR A 467 13.99 -7.68 9.22
CA THR A 467 12.96 -6.89 9.89
C THR A 467 11.54 -7.34 9.53
N VAL A 468 11.28 -7.78 8.30
CA VAL A 468 9.97 -8.38 7.94
C VAL A 468 9.69 -9.67 8.71
N LEU A 469 10.69 -10.54 8.87
CA LEU A 469 10.53 -11.79 9.61
C LEU A 469 10.28 -11.52 11.11
N GLU A 470 10.98 -10.55 11.69
CA GLU A 470 10.79 -10.12 13.09
C GLU A 470 9.39 -9.51 13.31
N HIS A 471 8.93 -8.61 12.43
CA HIS A 471 7.57 -8.08 12.50
C HIS A 471 6.49 -9.16 12.38
N ARG A 472 6.70 -10.20 11.56
CA ARG A 472 5.78 -11.35 11.48
C ARG A 472 5.78 -12.15 12.78
N LEU A 473 6.95 -12.36 13.37
CA LEU A 473 7.11 -13.08 14.65
C LEU A 473 6.37 -12.39 15.80
N ASP A 474 6.44 -11.05 15.88
CA ASP A 474 5.79 -10.29 16.96
C ASP A 474 4.26 -10.20 16.78
N ARG A 475 3.74 -10.41 15.56
CA ARG A 475 2.30 -10.38 15.24
C ARG A 475 1.60 -11.72 15.38
N ASP A 476 2.28 -12.81 15.01
CA ASP A 476 1.68 -14.13 14.90
C ASP A 476 2.32 -15.13 15.87
N GLY A 477 1.59 -15.50 16.92
CA GLY A 477 1.98 -16.56 17.86
C GLY A 477 1.53 -17.97 17.46
N ALA A 478 0.79 -18.11 16.34
CA ALA A 478 0.27 -19.40 15.90
C ALA A 478 1.39 -20.29 15.33
N LEU A 479 1.39 -21.57 15.69
CA LEU A 479 2.46 -22.49 15.35
C LEU A 479 2.63 -22.67 13.83
N GLU A 480 1.54 -22.65 13.05
CA GLU A 480 1.61 -22.71 11.59
C GLU A 480 2.30 -21.49 10.98
N ALA A 481 2.03 -20.30 11.53
CA ALA A 481 2.66 -19.05 11.09
C ALA A 481 4.15 -19.06 11.43
N LEU A 482 4.52 -19.53 12.63
CA LEU A 482 5.92 -19.67 13.06
C LEU A 482 6.69 -20.66 12.20
N ALA A 483 6.09 -21.80 11.82
CA ALA A 483 6.69 -22.75 10.89
C ALA A 483 6.93 -22.13 9.49
N ALA A 484 5.99 -21.31 9.00
CA ALA A 484 6.16 -20.58 7.75
C ALA A 484 7.27 -19.52 7.83
N ILE A 485 7.38 -18.79 8.96
CA ILE A 485 8.46 -17.81 9.20
C ILE A 485 9.81 -18.52 9.22
N LEU A 486 9.92 -19.67 9.90
CA LEU A 486 11.13 -20.49 9.95
C LEU A 486 11.59 -20.92 8.55
N PHE A 487 10.65 -21.31 7.69
CA PHE A 487 10.94 -21.70 6.32
C PHE A 487 11.37 -20.51 5.45
N ASP A 488 10.67 -19.37 5.53
CA ASP A 488 11.03 -18.15 4.79
C ASP A 488 12.40 -17.62 5.24
N ALA A 489 12.73 -17.70 6.53
CA ALA A 489 14.03 -17.34 7.08
C ALA A 489 15.16 -18.19 6.49
N ALA A 490 14.95 -19.51 6.36
CA ALA A 490 15.92 -20.40 5.72
C ALA A 490 16.13 -20.02 4.24
N LEU A 491 15.05 -19.81 3.50
CA LEU A 491 15.08 -19.43 2.08
C LEU A 491 15.78 -18.08 1.83
N CYS A 492 15.64 -17.12 2.74
CA CYS A 492 16.33 -15.84 2.66
C CYS A 492 17.80 -15.89 3.13
N GLY A 493 18.30 -17.06 3.56
CA GLY A 493 19.65 -17.17 4.13
C GLY A 493 19.78 -16.48 5.48
N ARG A 494 18.67 -16.40 6.22
CA ARG A 494 18.52 -15.78 7.53
C ARG A 494 18.18 -16.83 8.60
N ALA A 495 18.74 -18.03 8.49
CA ALA A 495 18.53 -19.08 9.48
C ALA A 495 19.18 -18.79 10.85
N HIS A 496 20.12 -17.85 10.90
CA HIS A 496 20.75 -17.38 12.15
C HIS A 496 19.99 -16.25 12.85
N LEU A 497 18.80 -15.91 12.34
CA LEU A 497 18.02 -14.74 12.71
C LEU A 497 17.24 -15.00 14.02
N THR A 498 18.01 -15.31 15.07
CA THR A 498 17.71 -15.26 16.52
C THR A 498 17.26 -16.54 17.21
N ASP A 499 17.89 -16.79 18.36
CA ASP A 499 17.42 -17.67 19.45
C ASP A 499 15.95 -17.39 19.82
N ARG A 500 15.43 -16.18 19.54
CA ARG A 500 14.03 -15.80 19.76
C ARG A 500 13.06 -16.60 18.90
N LEU A 501 13.32 -16.81 17.60
CA LEU A 501 12.43 -17.59 16.74
C LEU A 501 12.36 -19.05 17.21
N GLY A 502 13.50 -19.62 17.60
CA GLY A 502 13.54 -20.96 18.21
C GLY A 502 12.74 -21.04 19.49
N ALA A 503 13.01 -20.13 20.43
CA ALA A 503 12.29 -20.07 21.69
C ALA A 503 10.78 -19.87 21.49
N ALA A 504 10.37 -19.06 20.51
CA ALA A 504 8.97 -18.83 20.18
C ALA A 504 8.31 -20.10 19.61
N VAL A 505 8.98 -20.81 18.68
CA VAL A 505 8.49 -22.08 18.13
C VAL A 505 8.40 -23.13 19.24
N GLU A 506 9.42 -23.30 20.07
CA GLU A 506 9.42 -24.25 21.18
C GLU A 506 8.31 -23.96 22.19
N ALA A 507 8.11 -22.69 22.56
CA ALA A 507 7.02 -22.28 23.43
C ALA A 507 5.65 -22.56 22.81
N ALA A 508 5.47 -22.22 21.53
CA ALA A 508 4.22 -22.48 20.81
C ALA A 508 3.93 -23.99 20.65
N VAL A 509 4.96 -24.82 20.45
CA VAL A 509 4.82 -26.28 20.43
C VAL A 509 4.38 -26.79 21.80
N ALA A 510 5.01 -26.31 22.89
CA ALA A 510 4.66 -26.73 24.24
C ALA A 510 3.21 -26.38 24.61
N ASP A 511 2.74 -25.21 24.20
CA ASP A 511 1.38 -24.73 24.49
C ASP A 511 0.32 -25.28 23.52
N SER A 512 0.69 -25.74 22.32
CA SER A 512 -0.26 -26.20 21.31
C SER A 512 -0.96 -27.50 21.70
N SER A 513 -2.30 -27.52 21.63
CA SER A 513 -3.12 -28.72 21.74
C SER A 513 -3.51 -29.32 20.38
N ASP A 514 -3.10 -28.71 19.28
CA ASP A 514 -3.43 -29.12 17.92
C ASP A 514 -2.34 -30.06 17.36
N LEU A 515 -2.68 -31.35 17.28
CA LEU A 515 -1.79 -32.38 16.75
C LEU A 515 -1.38 -32.12 15.29
N ALA A 516 -2.27 -31.57 14.47
CA ALA A 516 -2.00 -31.27 13.07
C ALA A 516 -0.99 -30.12 12.94
N ALA A 517 -1.17 -29.06 13.74
CA ALA A 517 -0.26 -27.91 13.76
C ALA A 517 1.16 -28.32 14.16
N VAL A 518 1.30 -29.14 15.21
CA VAL A 518 2.61 -29.65 15.65
C VAL A 518 3.23 -30.59 14.61
N GLY A 519 2.40 -31.44 13.98
CA GLY A 519 2.81 -32.29 12.87
C GLY A 519 3.38 -31.50 11.69
N GLN A 520 2.73 -30.40 11.31
CA GLN A 520 3.21 -29.51 10.26
C GLN A 520 4.53 -28.84 10.65
N ALA A 521 4.64 -28.32 11.87
CA ALA A 521 5.89 -27.73 12.35
C ALA A 521 7.05 -28.74 12.36
N LEU A 522 6.80 -29.99 12.77
CA LEU A 522 7.79 -31.08 12.68
C LEU A 522 8.21 -31.33 11.23
N ALA A 523 7.27 -31.42 10.30
CA ALA A 523 7.57 -31.67 8.90
C ALA A 523 8.47 -30.56 8.31
N VAL A 524 8.20 -29.30 8.64
CA VAL A 524 9.04 -28.16 8.22
C VAL A 524 10.42 -28.22 8.85
N ALA A 525 10.51 -28.36 10.17
CA ALA A 525 11.78 -28.37 10.88
C ALA A 525 12.66 -29.55 10.47
N LEU A 526 12.05 -30.74 10.29
CA LEU A 526 12.75 -31.93 9.81
C LEU A 526 13.26 -31.76 8.38
N ALA A 527 12.46 -31.15 7.49
CA ALA A 527 12.87 -30.87 6.12
C ALA A 527 14.07 -29.91 6.08
N LEU A 528 14.03 -28.82 6.87
CA LEU A 528 15.12 -27.86 6.97
C LEU A 528 16.38 -28.47 7.60
N TRP A 529 16.23 -29.35 8.59
CA TRP A 529 17.34 -30.05 9.23
C TRP A 529 17.97 -31.11 8.32
N ARG A 530 17.17 -31.91 7.63
CA ARG A 530 17.63 -33.00 6.76
C ARG A 530 18.30 -32.48 5.49
N HIS A 531 17.79 -31.37 4.97
CA HIS A 531 18.24 -30.75 3.73
C HIS A 531 19.00 -29.45 3.99
N ASP A 532 19.65 -29.36 5.15
CA ASP A 532 20.41 -28.21 5.62
C ASP A 532 21.44 -27.67 4.61
N HIS A 533 22.11 -28.56 3.89
CA HIS A 533 23.05 -28.22 2.81
C HIS A 533 22.39 -27.52 1.63
N LEU A 534 21.11 -27.79 1.32
CA LEU A 534 20.37 -27.11 0.24
C LEU A 534 20.04 -25.66 0.61
N PHE A 535 19.79 -25.39 1.89
CA PHE A 535 19.46 -24.05 2.38
C PHE A 535 20.69 -23.30 2.92
N GLY A 536 21.83 -23.98 3.00
CA GLY A 536 23.07 -23.46 3.59
C GLY A 536 22.92 -23.19 5.09
N THR A 537 22.20 -24.06 5.79
CA THR A 537 21.88 -23.98 7.23
C THR A 537 22.50 -25.12 8.04
N ALA A 538 23.50 -25.80 7.47
CA ALA A 538 24.14 -26.96 8.07
C ALA A 538 24.71 -26.69 9.46
N GLY A 539 24.37 -27.56 10.41
CA GLY A 539 24.79 -27.44 11.82
C GLY A 539 23.97 -26.47 12.67
N SER A 540 22.75 -26.12 12.25
CA SER A 540 21.82 -25.30 13.05
C SER A 540 21.21 -26.10 14.21
N ASP A 541 21.61 -25.80 15.45
CA ASP A 541 21.06 -26.40 16.67
C ASP A 541 19.55 -26.12 16.83
N LEU A 542 19.09 -24.99 16.30
CA LEU A 542 17.69 -24.54 16.29
C LEU A 542 16.73 -25.57 15.68
N TYR A 543 17.04 -26.09 14.48
CA TYR A 543 16.12 -27.05 13.86
C TYR A 543 16.11 -28.37 14.62
N GLY A 544 17.25 -28.75 15.20
CA GLY A 544 17.34 -29.93 16.03
C GLY A 544 16.45 -29.84 17.27
N SER A 545 16.48 -28.71 17.98
CA SER A 545 15.68 -28.51 19.19
C SER A 545 14.18 -28.49 18.89
N VAL A 546 13.77 -27.82 17.80
CA VAL A 546 12.37 -27.82 17.34
C VAL A 546 11.90 -29.22 16.94
N VAL A 547 12.73 -30.00 16.22
CA VAL A 547 12.40 -31.40 15.87
C VAL A 547 12.17 -32.23 17.13
N THR A 548 13.06 -32.15 18.12
CA THR A 548 12.90 -32.86 19.40
C THR A 548 11.62 -32.45 20.13
N ALA A 549 11.39 -31.15 20.30
CA ALA A 549 10.20 -30.63 20.98
C ALA A 549 8.89 -31.07 20.30
N CYS A 550 8.83 -31.01 18.98
CA CYS A 550 7.66 -31.45 18.22
C CYS A 550 7.44 -32.97 18.32
N CYS A 551 8.48 -33.80 18.26
CA CYS A 551 8.35 -35.24 18.39
C CYS A 551 7.75 -35.63 19.76
N ASP A 552 8.27 -35.04 20.85
CA ASP A 552 7.77 -35.28 22.20
C ASP A 552 6.31 -34.83 22.34
N ARG A 553 5.98 -33.65 21.79
CA ARG A 553 4.62 -33.12 21.85
C ARG A 553 3.61 -33.94 21.03
N ILE A 554 3.99 -34.40 19.84
CA ILE A 554 3.14 -35.27 19.01
C ILE A 554 2.81 -36.56 19.73
N LEU A 555 3.80 -37.22 20.35
CA LEU A 555 3.56 -38.44 21.12
C LEU A 555 2.59 -38.18 22.28
N TRP A 556 2.82 -37.10 23.04
CA TRP A 556 1.94 -36.73 24.15
C TRP A 556 0.51 -36.44 23.71
N LEU A 557 0.33 -35.63 22.65
CA LEU A 557 -0.98 -35.28 22.11
C LEU A 557 -1.70 -36.48 21.53
N ALA A 558 -1.01 -37.31 20.75
CA ALA A 558 -1.60 -38.49 20.12
C ALA A 558 -2.02 -39.55 21.15
N GLU A 559 -1.25 -39.76 22.22
CA GLU A 559 -1.63 -40.66 23.31
C GLU A 559 -2.82 -40.12 24.13
N GLY A 560 -2.97 -38.80 24.25
CA GLY A 560 -4.06 -38.17 25.00
C GLY A 560 -5.33 -37.84 24.20
N LEU A 561 -5.33 -38.06 22.88
CA LEU A 561 -6.42 -37.62 22.01
C LEU A 561 -7.60 -38.61 22.05
N HIS A 562 -8.66 -38.20 22.74
CA HIS A 562 -9.93 -38.92 22.74
C HIS A 562 -10.99 -38.16 21.94
N ALA A 563 -11.60 -38.82 20.96
CA ALA A 563 -12.73 -38.26 20.22
C ALA A 563 -13.66 -39.38 19.72
N PRO A 564 -14.97 -39.10 19.58
CA PRO A 564 -15.90 -40.06 19.02
C PRO A 564 -15.54 -40.40 17.56
N PRO A 565 -16.00 -41.55 17.04
CA PRO A 565 -15.83 -41.89 15.63
C PRO A 565 -16.39 -40.80 14.72
N GLY A 566 -15.57 -40.34 13.77
CA GLY A 566 -15.91 -39.27 12.82
C GLY A 566 -15.18 -39.45 11.49
N PRO A 567 -15.35 -38.52 10.54
CA PRO A 567 -14.55 -38.49 9.33
C PRO A 567 -13.06 -38.38 9.68
N ALA A 568 -12.20 -39.00 8.86
CA ALA A 568 -10.76 -38.94 9.06
C ALA A 568 -10.26 -37.50 8.97
N GLU A 569 -9.36 -37.11 9.88
CA GLU A 569 -8.70 -35.81 9.85
C GLU A 569 -7.27 -35.98 9.28
N PRO A 570 -7.01 -35.51 8.05
CA PRO A 570 -5.71 -35.70 7.40
C PRO A 570 -4.53 -35.15 8.20
N GLY A 571 -4.73 -34.07 8.96
CA GLY A 571 -3.69 -33.46 9.79
C GLY A 571 -3.11 -34.41 10.84
N ARG A 572 -3.95 -35.28 11.44
CA ARG A 572 -3.49 -36.28 12.43
C ARG A 572 -2.61 -37.35 11.77
N LEU A 573 -3.00 -37.77 10.56
CA LEU A 573 -2.23 -38.72 9.76
C LEU A 573 -0.87 -38.12 9.38
N HIS A 574 -0.86 -36.87 8.92
CA HIS A 574 0.36 -36.15 8.56
C HIS A 574 1.29 -35.97 9.77
N ALA A 575 0.76 -35.73 10.97
CA ALA A 575 1.58 -35.63 12.19
C ALA A 575 2.31 -36.95 12.51
N LEU A 576 1.63 -38.09 12.42
CA LEU A 576 2.27 -39.39 12.63
C LEU A 576 3.25 -39.76 11.50
N VAL A 577 2.99 -39.31 10.28
CA VAL A 577 3.93 -39.43 9.16
C VAL A 577 5.19 -38.59 9.42
N ALA A 578 5.05 -37.35 9.88
CA ALA A 578 6.19 -36.50 10.23
C ALA A 578 7.01 -37.11 11.39
N LEU A 579 6.36 -37.69 12.40
CA LEU A 579 7.02 -38.41 13.49
C LEU A 579 7.79 -39.64 12.99
N ARG A 580 7.19 -40.45 12.13
CA ARG A 580 7.87 -41.58 11.47
C ARG A 580 9.13 -41.11 10.76
N ASP A 581 9.02 -40.05 9.97
CA ASP A 581 10.12 -39.54 9.17
C ASP A 581 11.23 -38.98 10.06
N ALA A 582 10.88 -38.33 11.18
CA ALA A 582 11.85 -37.88 12.17
C ALA A 582 12.62 -39.06 12.80
N VAL A 583 11.93 -40.14 13.19
CA VAL A 583 12.58 -41.35 13.73
C VAL A 583 13.53 -41.99 12.71
N ARG A 584 13.13 -42.02 11.43
CA ARG A 584 13.92 -42.62 10.36
C ARG A 584 15.12 -41.80 9.93
N HIS A 585 14.96 -40.48 9.86
CA HIS A 585 15.96 -39.58 9.27
C HIS A 585 16.77 -38.81 10.31
N ALA A 586 16.25 -38.61 11.52
CA ALA A 586 16.88 -37.87 12.61
C ALA A 586 16.92 -38.68 13.93
N PRO A 587 17.46 -39.92 13.96
CA PRO A 587 17.40 -40.80 15.13
C PRO A 587 18.15 -40.28 16.37
N GLY A 588 19.01 -39.27 16.22
CA GLY A 588 19.68 -38.59 17.35
C GLY A 588 18.85 -37.48 18.00
N LEU A 589 17.76 -37.04 17.35
CA LEU A 589 16.88 -35.96 17.81
C LEU A 589 15.48 -36.47 18.16
N ALA A 590 15.02 -37.53 17.51
CA ALA A 590 13.74 -38.15 17.76
C ALA A 590 13.79 -39.17 18.93
N PRO A 591 12.66 -39.43 19.60
CA PRO A 591 12.56 -40.51 20.58
C PRO A 591 12.95 -41.86 19.97
N SER A 592 13.47 -42.77 20.82
CA SER A 592 13.91 -44.10 20.35
C SER A 592 12.76 -44.84 19.65
N SER A 593 13.09 -45.63 18.62
CA SER A 593 12.09 -46.42 17.90
C SER A 593 11.24 -47.29 18.85
N GLY A 594 11.85 -47.88 19.87
CA GLY A 594 11.13 -48.64 20.89
C GLY A 594 10.11 -47.81 21.70
N THR A 595 10.44 -46.56 22.02
CA THR A 595 9.51 -45.62 22.68
C THR A 595 8.32 -45.31 21.78
N VAL A 596 8.60 -44.99 20.51
CA VAL A 596 7.57 -44.64 19.52
C VAL A 596 6.66 -45.83 19.21
N THR A 597 7.21 -47.03 19.02
CA THR A 597 6.42 -48.26 18.81
C THR A 597 5.53 -48.54 20.02
N ALA A 598 6.04 -48.42 21.24
CA ALA A 598 5.24 -48.66 22.45
C ALA A 598 4.08 -47.66 22.60
N ALA A 599 4.29 -46.39 22.24
CA ALA A 599 3.24 -45.37 22.21
C ALA A 599 2.19 -45.67 21.12
N ALA A 600 2.67 -45.99 19.91
CA ALA A 600 1.83 -46.32 18.77
C ALA A 600 0.94 -47.56 19.03
N ASP A 601 1.48 -48.60 19.68
CA ASP A 601 0.72 -49.78 20.10
C ASP A 601 -0.38 -49.43 21.11
N ARG A 602 -0.09 -48.55 22.09
CA ARG A 602 -1.11 -48.07 23.05
C ARG A 602 -2.25 -47.33 22.35
N ILE A 603 -1.92 -46.41 21.44
CA ILE A 603 -2.91 -45.66 20.68
C ILE A 603 -3.76 -46.59 19.81
N ALA A 604 -3.14 -47.54 19.09
CA ALA A 604 -3.84 -48.43 18.17
C ALA A 604 -4.93 -49.29 18.86
N VAL A 605 -4.69 -49.69 20.12
CA VAL A 605 -5.63 -50.51 20.90
C VAL A 605 -6.59 -49.71 21.77
N ASP A 606 -6.41 -48.39 21.90
CA ASP A 606 -7.28 -47.54 22.72
C ASP A 606 -8.65 -47.34 22.06
N PRO A 607 -9.77 -47.81 22.67
CA PRO A 607 -11.10 -47.61 22.12
C PRO A 607 -11.60 -46.16 22.19
N GLN A 608 -10.97 -45.28 22.98
CA GLN A 608 -11.29 -43.85 23.06
C GLN A 608 -10.58 -43.03 21.99
N ALA A 609 -9.52 -43.56 21.38
CA ALA A 609 -8.81 -42.92 20.29
C ALA A 609 -9.63 -42.95 18.98
N PRO A 610 -9.63 -41.86 18.20
CA PRO A 610 -10.30 -41.79 16.91
C PRO A 610 -9.82 -42.87 15.92
N PRO A 611 -10.71 -43.46 15.09
CA PRO A 611 -10.33 -44.57 14.19
C PRO A 611 -9.19 -44.27 13.21
N ASP A 612 -9.12 -43.04 12.71
CA ASP A 612 -8.06 -42.56 11.82
C ASP A 612 -6.70 -42.54 12.51
N LEU A 613 -6.65 -42.00 13.75
CA LEU A 613 -5.44 -41.98 14.56
C LEU A 613 -4.97 -43.38 14.94
N ARG A 614 -5.89 -44.28 15.30
CA ARG A 614 -5.60 -45.70 15.58
C ARG A 614 -5.00 -46.41 14.38
N GLY A 615 -5.56 -46.18 13.20
CA GLY A 615 -5.06 -46.75 11.94
C GLY A 615 -3.66 -46.23 11.61
N ALA A 616 -3.41 -44.92 11.77
CA ALA A 616 -2.09 -44.35 11.54
C ALA A 616 -1.06 -44.77 12.59
N ALA A 617 -1.45 -44.93 13.87
CA ALA A 617 -0.58 -45.44 14.91
C ALA A 617 -0.18 -46.90 14.63
N LEU A 618 -1.14 -47.74 14.19
CA LEU A 618 -0.81 -49.09 13.72
C LEU A 618 0.18 -49.05 12.54
N GLY A 619 0.00 -48.12 11.60
CA GLY A 619 0.97 -47.92 10.52
C GLY A 619 2.36 -47.49 11.01
N LEU A 620 2.42 -46.58 11.99
CA LEU A 620 3.65 -46.07 12.59
C LEU A 620 4.43 -47.15 13.34
N ALA A 621 3.75 -48.05 14.05
CA ALA A 621 4.40 -49.15 14.79
C ALA A 621 5.16 -50.14 13.89
N TRP A 622 4.77 -50.25 12.62
CA TRP A 622 5.33 -51.20 11.64
C TRP A 622 6.31 -50.54 10.65
N ALA A 623 6.43 -49.21 10.68
CA ALA A 623 7.22 -48.41 9.77
C ALA A 623 8.58 -48.05 10.38
#